data_AF-M7ZPI9-F1
#
_entry.id   AF-M7ZPI9-F1
#
_cell.length_a   1.000
_cell.length_b   1.000
_cell.length_c   1.000
_cell.angle_alpha   90.00
_cell.angle_beta   90.00
_cell.angle_gamma   90.00
#
_symmetry.space_group_name_H-M   'P 1'
#
loop_
_entity.id
_entity.type
_entity.pdbx_description
1 polymer ?
#
loop_
_entity_poly.entity_id
_entity_poly.type
_entity_poly.pdbx_seq_one_letter_code
_entity_poly.pdbx_strand_id
1 'polypeptide(L)'
;MDNAKESLPAQGVPGSPASQNVCLFQRNIRLLKLLWSRLCKMGDLEKLMSSRSTELVSVLVQRKDESIERTFKGVARHSHEVFSELVQGGRGYLVMMKKKIPNTTEESDFEGLETELLVLCNEHGKAAERRVAFQGIHTGRRFLCCAEKEGRNCGLVEWIDPAWPNTLENALSKLWFMYEQSKRDRTEENLLHSFAVHDLTQEKKKLQESYEKLVEDVNGILDAQERRAEVERKYVETNKLQEKYDMVKNLAAAQANVIRNMKLKLAEERKNLQSHIDELKKTVEESNVKLQGVKAIINGSAADDELPAHVLCGGAAEVALFFAGPGAVAEAEDALFFGGPGVVAEAEEALFFASPSVIAEAEEALFFTGPGAVAEEEDALCAGAVAAAPAAEEDLLAGVAASGS
;
A
#
# COMPACT_ATOMS: atom_id res chain seq x y z
N MET A 1 -75.84 15.21 -24.41
CA MET A 1 -76.46 15.41 -23.10
C MET A 1 -76.02 16.77 -22.58
N ASP A 2 -76.82 17.80 -22.37
CA ASP A 2 -78.19 18.15 -22.73
C ASP A 2 -78.33 19.68 -22.53
N ASN A 3 -79.23 20.28 -23.31
CA ASN A 3 -80.05 21.48 -23.07
C ASN A 3 -79.48 22.70 -22.31
N ALA A 4 -79.60 23.89 -22.91
CA ALA A 4 -80.82 24.71 -22.82
C ALA A 4 -80.72 26.00 -23.67
N LYS A 5 -81.82 26.34 -24.35
CA LYS A 5 -82.09 27.59 -25.07
C LYS A 5 -82.52 28.70 -24.11
N GLU A 6 -82.27 29.96 -24.48
CA GLU A 6 -83.22 31.12 -24.48
C GLU A 6 -82.43 32.39 -24.88
N SER A 7 -82.54 32.84 -26.13
CA SER A 7 -83.46 33.89 -26.63
C SER A 7 -83.15 35.32 -26.18
N LEU A 8 -82.64 36.11 -27.13
CA LEU A 8 -82.50 37.57 -27.15
C LEU A 8 -83.84 38.29 -26.94
N PRO A 9 -83.79 39.57 -26.52
CA PRO A 9 -84.61 40.54 -27.26
C PRO A 9 -83.92 41.87 -27.59
N ALA A 10 -84.28 42.31 -28.80
CA ALA A 10 -84.70 43.65 -29.21
C ALA A 10 -83.76 44.86 -29.08
N GLN A 11 -83.51 45.46 -30.25
CA GLN A 11 -82.95 46.79 -30.47
C GLN A 11 -83.83 47.89 -29.84
N GLY A 12 -83.22 48.77 -29.05
CA GLY A 12 -83.85 49.92 -28.40
C GLY A 12 -83.37 51.27 -28.96
N VAL A 13 -84.34 52.13 -29.22
CA VAL A 13 -84.30 53.49 -29.80
C VAL A 13 -83.35 54.46 -29.04
N PRO A 14 -82.65 55.40 -29.73
CA PRO A 14 -81.79 56.39 -29.10
C PRO A 14 -82.61 57.53 -28.47
N GLY A 15 -82.44 57.78 -27.16
CA GLY A 15 -83.07 58.95 -26.50
C GLY A 15 -83.59 58.78 -25.07
N SER A 16 -83.14 57.78 -24.28
CA SER A 16 -83.51 57.65 -22.86
C SER A 16 -82.53 58.40 -21.94
N PRO A 17 -82.99 59.11 -20.88
CA PRO A 17 -82.12 59.79 -19.91
C PRO A 17 -81.15 58.82 -19.21
N ALA A 18 -81.46 57.52 -19.15
CA ALA A 18 -80.55 56.49 -18.68
C ALA A 18 -79.33 56.30 -19.60
N SER A 19 -79.51 56.41 -20.93
CA SER A 19 -78.41 56.28 -21.91
C SER A 19 -77.46 57.47 -21.89
N GLN A 20 -77.98 58.69 -21.68
CA GLN A 20 -77.15 59.90 -21.52
C GLN A 20 -76.33 59.87 -20.22
N ASN A 21 -76.93 59.40 -19.11
CA ASN A 21 -76.22 59.24 -17.83
C ASN A 21 -75.14 58.15 -17.89
N VAL A 22 -75.40 57.03 -18.58
CA VAL A 22 -74.38 56.01 -18.85
C VAL A 22 -73.24 56.58 -19.68
N CYS A 23 -73.53 57.37 -20.73
CA CYS A 23 -72.49 58.02 -21.55
C CYS A 23 -71.65 59.05 -20.76
N LEU A 24 -72.27 59.86 -19.89
CA LEU A 24 -71.56 60.79 -19.00
C LEU A 24 -70.71 60.06 -17.95
N PHE A 25 -71.22 58.98 -17.37
CA PHE A 25 -70.49 58.13 -16.44
C PHE A 25 -69.28 57.47 -17.11
N GLN A 26 -69.45 56.95 -18.33
CA GLN A 26 -68.35 56.38 -19.13
C GLN A 26 -67.27 57.44 -19.44
N ARG A 27 -67.68 58.68 -19.74
CA ARG A 27 -66.75 59.82 -19.98
C ARG A 27 -65.99 60.21 -18.72
N ASN A 28 -66.65 60.27 -17.56
CA ASN A 28 -66.01 60.57 -16.28
C ASN A 28 -65.01 59.47 -15.87
N ILE A 29 -65.35 58.18 -16.08
CA ILE A 29 -64.40 57.07 -15.87
C ILE A 29 -63.19 57.20 -16.79
N ARG A 30 -63.38 57.56 -18.08
CA ARG A 30 -62.26 57.79 -18.99
C ARG A 30 -61.38 58.96 -18.55
N LEU A 31 -61.98 60.08 -18.10
CA LEU A 31 -61.24 61.23 -17.58
C LEU A 31 -60.46 60.88 -16.32
N LEU A 32 -61.05 60.17 -15.36
CA LEU A 32 -60.38 59.69 -14.15
C LEU A 32 -59.21 58.75 -14.48
N LYS A 33 -59.38 57.84 -15.45
CA LYS A 33 -58.27 56.99 -15.93
C LYS A 33 -57.14 57.81 -16.55
N LEU A 34 -57.46 58.85 -17.33
CA LEU A 34 -56.46 59.74 -17.93
C LEU A 34 -55.73 60.58 -16.87
N LEU A 35 -56.46 61.12 -15.89
CA LEU A 35 -55.91 61.87 -14.76
C LEU A 35 -55.01 60.98 -13.89
N TRP A 36 -55.44 59.76 -13.58
CA TRP A 36 -54.65 58.75 -12.88
C TRP A 36 -53.39 58.39 -13.67
N SER A 37 -53.50 58.13 -14.98
CA SER A 37 -52.33 57.89 -15.84
C SER A 37 -51.35 59.06 -15.85
N ARG A 38 -51.86 60.31 -15.80
CA ARG A 38 -51.02 61.52 -15.78
C ARG A 38 -50.36 61.73 -14.41
N LEU A 39 -51.05 61.43 -13.31
CA LEU A 39 -50.50 61.43 -11.96
C LEU A 39 -49.42 60.34 -11.80
N CYS A 40 -49.65 59.12 -12.27
CA CYS A 40 -48.63 58.06 -12.31
C CYS A 40 -47.40 58.51 -13.10
N LYS A 41 -47.59 59.08 -14.30
CA LYS A 41 -46.48 59.60 -15.10
C LYS A 41 -45.69 60.73 -14.42
N MET A 42 -46.35 61.60 -13.65
CA MET A 42 -45.66 62.64 -12.87
C MET A 42 -44.86 62.04 -11.72
N GLY A 43 -45.42 61.08 -10.98
CA GLY A 43 -44.70 60.37 -9.91
C GLY A 43 -43.52 59.54 -10.43
N ASP A 44 -43.67 58.92 -11.61
CA ASP A 44 -42.58 58.21 -12.28
C ASP A 44 -41.47 59.18 -12.72
N LEU A 45 -41.83 60.36 -13.26
CA LEU A 45 -40.87 61.39 -13.66
C LEU A 45 -40.06 61.92 -12.46
N GLU A 46 -40.72 62.14 -11.32
CA GLU A 46 -40.09 62.59 -10.08
C GLU A 46 -39.11 61.55 -9.53
N LYS A 47 -39.50 60.26 -9.53
CA LYS A 47 -38.60 59.15 -9.17
C LYS A 47 -37.40 59.07 -10.11
N LEU A 48 -37.61 59.24 -11.41
CA LEU A 48 -36.56 59.18 -12.45
C LEU A 48 -35.60 60.38 -12.36
N MET A 49 -36.11 61.56 -11.99
CA MET A 49 -35.27 62.73 -11.71
C MET A 49 -34.45 62.53 -10.43
N SER A 50 -35.07 62.04 -9.36
CA SER A 50 -34.38 61.77 -8.10
C SER A 50 -33.30 60.68 -8.26
N SER A 51 -33.57 59.62 -9.03
CA SER A 51 -32.57 58.58 -9.29
C SER A 51 -31.41 59.08 -10.14
N ARG A 52 -31.66 59.89 -11.17
CA ARG A 52 -30.58 60.45 -12.01
C ARG A 52 -29.72 61.46 -11.26
N SER A 53 -30.32 62.29 -10.40
CA SER A 53 -29.57 63.23 -9.56
C SER A 53 -28.68 62.51 -8.55
N THR A 54 -29.18 61.46 -7.89
CA THR A 54 -28.39 60.65 -6.94
C THR A 54 -27.26 59.90 -7.64
N GLU A 55 -27.52 59.33 -8.82
CA GLU A 55 -26.49 58.67 -9.65
C GLU A 55 -25.37 59.64 -10.05
N LEU A 56 -25.70 60.83 -10.56
CA LEU A 56 -24.71 61.84 -10.94
C LEU A 56 -23.88 62.31 -9.73
N VAL A 57 -24.52 62.51 -8.57
CA VAL A 57 -23.82 62.88 -7.33
C VAL A 57 -22.83 61.77 -6.95
N SER A 58 -23.22 60.50 -7.01
CA SER A 58 -22.36 59.37 -6.66
C SER A 58 -21.10 59.30 -7.54
N VAL A 59 -21.24 59.48 -8.85
CA VAL A 59 -20.13 59.47 -9.81
C VAL A 59 -19.17 60.64 -9.58
N LEU A 60 -19.71 61.82 -9.27
CA LEU A 60 -18.89 63.01 -8.99
C LEU A 60 -18.13 62.87 -7.67
N VAL A 61 -18.77 62.36 -6.62
CA VAL A 61 -18.11 62.10 -5.33
C VAL A 61 -16.97 61.10 -5.51
N GLN A 62 -17.20 60.02 -6.26
CA GLN A 62 -16.17 59.03 -6.55
C GLN A 62 -14.95 59.65 -7.25
N ARG A 63 -15.13 60.42 -8.33
CA ARG A 63 -14.01 61.06 -9.05
C ARG A 63 -13.27 62.07 -8.18
N LYS A 64 -14.01 62.80 -7.33
CA LYS A 64 -13.43 63.75 -6.38
C LYS A 64 -12.57 63.01 -5.35
N ASP A 65 -13.05 61.92 -4.75
CA ASP A 65 -12.30 61.14 -3.77
C ASP A 65 -11.06 60.47 -4.39
N GLU A 66 -11.17 59.93 -5.61
CA GLU A 66 -10.03 59.39 -6.37
C GLU A 66 -8.97 60.45 -6.68
N SER A 67 -9.40 61.68 -7.01
CA SER A 67 -8.50 62.82 -7.23
C SER A 67 -7.81 63.24 -5.94
N ILE A 68 -8.56 63.35 -4.83
CA ILE A 68 -8.02 63.67 -3.50
C ILE A 68 -7.00 62.62 -3.06
N GLU A 69 -7.28 61.33 -3.24
CA GLU A 69 -6.36 60.25 -2.87
C GLU A 69 -5.05 60.31 -3.67
N ARG A 70 -5.14 60.54 -4.99
CA ARG A 70 -3.95 60.71 -5.83
C ARG A 70 -3.11 61.92 -5.41
N THR A 71 -3.75 63.07 -5.20
CA THR A 71 -3.06 64.31 -4.79
C THR A 71 -2.40 64.13 -3.43
N PHE A 72 -3.11 63.59 -2.44
CA PHE A 72 -2.56 63.35 -1.12
C PHE A 72 -1.36 62.39 -1.16
N LYS A 73 -1.42 61.29 -1.92
CA LYS A 73 -0.27 60.38 -2.08
C LYS A 73 0.95 61.06 -2.70
N GLY A 74 0.72 62.05 -3.57
CA GLY A 74 1.79 62.92 -4.07
C GLY A 74 2.39 63.78 -2.96
N VAL A 75 1.53 64.50 -2.23
CA VAL A 75 1.94 65.39 -1.12
C VAL A 75 2.63 64.62 0.00
N ALA A 76 2.15 63.43 0.37
CA ALA A 76 2.72 62.60 1.42
C ALA A 76 4.15 62.13 1.09
N ARG A 77 4.40 61.75 -0.17
CA ARG A 77 5.75 61.40 -0.65
C ARG A 77 6.67 62.61 -0.59
N HIS A 78 6.23 63.73 -1.13
CA HIS A 78 7.03 64.95 -1.14
C HIS A 78 7.33 65.48 0.27
N SER A 79 6.36 65.41 1.18
CA SER A 79 6.55 65.79 2.57
C SER A 79 7.56 64.91 3.29
N HIS A 80 7.60 63.59 3.01
CA HIS A 80 8.59 62.69 3.58
C HIS A 80 10.00 63.02 3.08
N GLU A 81 10.16 63.29 1.78
CA GLU A 81 11.42 63.72 1.17
C GLU A 81 11.93 65.03 1.81
N VAL A 82 11.10 66.07 1.83
CA VAL A 82 11.44 67.39 2.42
C VAL A 82 11.78 67.28 3.90
N PHE A 83 11.04 66.47 4.66
CA PHE A 83 11.31 66.31 6.10
C PHE A 83 12.64 65.60 6.36
N SER A 84 13.00 64.61 5.52
CA SER A 84 14.27 63.90 5.62
C SER A 84 15.49 64.76 5.28
N GLU A 85 15.32 65.75 4.39
CA GLU A 85 16.36 66.74 4.06
C GLU A 85 16.52 67.80 5.16
N LEU A 86 15.40 68.27 5.74
CA LEU A 86 15.41 69.32 6.76
C LEU A 86 15.90 68.83 8.13
N VAL A 87 15.68 67.56 8.48
CA VAL A 87 16.03 66.98 9.79
C VAL A 87 16.87 65.73 9.61
N GLN A 88 18.18 65.82 9.88
CA GLN A 88 19.10 64.67 9.78
C GLN A 88 18.64 63.54 10.71
N GLY A 89 18.21 62.43 10.13
CA GLY A 89 17.71 61.25 10.85
C GLY A 89 16.24 61.34 11.31
N GLY A 90 15.52 62.42 11.01
CA GLY A 90 14.09 62.56 11.27
C GLY A 90 13.24 61.82 10.24
N ARG A 91 12.12 61.21 10.67
CA ARG A 91 11.11 60.61 9.79
C ARG A 91 9.74 61.22 10.05
N GLY A 92 9.12 61.78 9.00
CA GLY A 92 7.78 62.35 9.03
C GLY A 92 6.90 61.70 7.97
N TYR A 93 5.68 61.30 8.34
CA TYR A 93 4.72 60.66 7.45
C TYR A 93 3.36 61.36 7.52
N LEU A 94 2.78 61.69 6.37
CA LEU A 94 1.39 62.13 6.28
C LEU A 94 0.48 60.92 6.11
N VAL A 95 -0.50 60.77 7.01
CA VAL A 95 -1.46 59.67 7.00
C VAL A 95 -2.86 60.19 6.66
N MET A 96 -3.45 59.68 5.56
CA MET A 96 -4.83 60.01 5.21
C MET A 96 -5.79 59.17 6.05
N MET A 97 -6.57 59.83 6.90
CA MET A 97 -7.65 59.19 7.63
C MET A 97 -8.85 59.01 6.70
N LYS A 98 -9.11 57.78 6.26
CA LYS A 98 -10.37 57.43 5.57
C LYS A 98 -11.45 57.25 6.64
N LYS A 99 -12.64 57.83 6.44
CA LYS A 99 -13.81 57.56 7.28
C LYS A 99 -14.21 56.09 7.11
N LYS A 100 -13.64 55.24 7.94
CA LYS A 100 -14.06 53.85 8.09
C LYS A 100 -15.05 53.78 9.24
N ILE A 101 -16.15 53.08 9.02
CA ILE A 101 -16.99 52.58 10.11
C ILE A 101 -16.07 51.89 11.13
N PRO A 102 -16.07 52.33 12.41
CA PRO A 102 -15.26 51.72 13.44
C PRO A 102 -15.59 50.23 13.60
N ASN A 103 -14.61 49.43 14.02
CA ASN A 103 -14.89 48.06 14.47
C ASN A 103 -15.88 48.11 15.64
N THR A 104 -16.77 47.13 15.74
CA THR A 104 -17.85 47.11 16.73
C THR A 104 -17.74 45.92 17.66
N THR A 105 -18.25 46.08 18.87
CA THR A 105 -18.46 45.00 19.83
C THR A 105 -19.95 44.72 19.97
N GLU A 106 -20.31 43.47 20.22
CA GLU A 106 -21.69 43.06 20.43
C GLU A 106 -22.16 43.51 21.82
N GLU A 107 -23.14 44.41 21.87
CA GLU A 107 -23.78 44.87 23.10
C GLU A 107 -25.30 44.70 23.00
N SER A 108 -25.80 43.59 23.55
CA SER A 108 -27.16 43.09 23.37
C SER A 108 -28.27 44.08 23.74
N ASP A 109 -28.00 44.99 24.67
CA ASP A 109 -28.97 45.97 25.18
C ASP A 109 -29.08 47.23 24.31
N PHE A 110 -28.18 47.41 23.34
CA PHE A 110 -28.11 48.62 22.53
C PHE A 110 -28.16 48.37 21.01
N GLU A 111 -27.88 47.15 20.56
CA GLU A 111 -27.85 46.81 19.14
C GLU A 111 -29.24 46.72 18.49
N GLY A 112 -29.37 47.23 17.27
CA GLY A 112 -30.58 47.11 16.46
C GLY A 112 -30.81 48.28 15.50
N LEU A 113 -31.86 48.17 14.69
CA LEU A 113 -32.25 49.24 13.78
C LEU A 113 -32.73 50.47 14.57
N GLU A 114 -32.29 51.65 14.14
CA GLU A 114 -32.81 52.90 14.67
C GLU A 114 -34.25 53.07 14.20
N THR A 115 -35.20 52.93 15.13
CA THR A 115 -36.64 52.89 14.81
C THR A 115 -37.30 54.26 15.07
N GLU A 116 -36.67 55.11 15.88
CA GLU A 116 -37.24 56.41 16.30
C GLU A 116 -36.76 57.58 15.41
N LEU A 117 -35.53 57.49 14.92
CA LEU A 117 -34.92 58.46 14.01
C LEU A 117 -34.59 57.73 12.70
N LEU A 118 -35.42 57.91 11.68
CA LEU A 118 -35.24 57.26 10.38
C LEU A 118 -34.04 57.85 9.62
N VAL A 119 -32.82 57.58 10.09
CA VAL A 119 -31.56 57.93 9.44
C VAL A 119 -31.33 56.90 8.35
N LEU A 120 -31.38 57.33 7.09
CA LEU A 120 -31.14 56.49 5.94
C LEU A 120 -29.73 56.71 5.41
N CYS A 121 -29.04 55.62 5.06
CA CYS A 121 -27.78 55.71 4.36
C CYS A 121 -28.00 56.26 2.95
N ASN A 122 -27.35 57.39 2.63
CA ASN A 122 -27.47 58.02 1.32
C ASN A 122 -26.97 57.14 0.16
N GLU A 123 -26.02 56.24 0.43
CA GLU A 123 -25.44 55.37 -0.60
C GLU A 123 -26.22 54.07 -0.79
N HIS A 124 -26.75 53.48 0.28
CA HIS A 124 -27.38 52.16 0.25
C HIS A 124 -28.91 52.19 0.44
N GLY A 125 -29.49 53.33 0.82
CA GLY A 125 -30.93 53.47 1.09
C GLY A 125 -31.45 52.66 2.28
N LYS A 126 -30.55 52.03 3.06
CA LYS A 126 -30.88 51.24 4.25
C LYS A 126 -30.94 52.11 5.49
N ALA A 127 -31.76 51.72 6.46
CA ALA A 127 -31.81 52.36 7.77
C ALA A 127 -30.49 52.22 8.51
N ALA A 128 -30.19 53.19 9.37
CA ALA A 128 -29.05 53.14 10.25
C ALA A 128 -29.29 52.11 11.37
N GLU A 129 -28.18 51.50 11.78
CA GLU A 129 -28.10 50.51 12.84
C GLU A 129 -27.30 51.10 13.99
N ARG A 130 -27.77 50.89 15.22
CA ARG A 130 -27.08 51.23 16.45
C ARG A 130 -25.99 50.20 16.73
N ARG A 131 -24.77 50.69 16.96
CA ARG A 131 -23.63 49.86 17.34
C ARG A 131 -22.73 50.57 18.36
N VAL A 132 -21.88 49.79 19.01
CA VAL A 132 -20.89 50.29 19.95
C VAL A 132 -19.49 50.08 19.39
N ALA A 133 -18.70 51.15 19.38
CA ALA A 133 -17.36 51.11 18.82
C ALA A 133 -16.40 50.34 19.74
N PHE A 134 -15.56 49.52 19.13
CA PHE A 134 -14.47 48.81 19.76
C PHE A 134 -13.19 49.05 18.96
N GLN A 135 -12.77 50.31 18.91
CA GLN A 135 -11.59 50.73 18.16
C GLN A 135 -10.98 52.01 18.74
N GLY A 136 -9.71 51.92 19.09
CA GLY A 136 -8.90 53.07 19.52
C GLY A 136 -9.58 53.89 20.62
N ILE A 137 -9.49 55.22 20.51
CA ILE A 137 -10.11 56.16 21.47
C ILE A 137 -11.62 56.14 21.48
N HIS A 138 -12.27 55.54 20.48
CA HIS A 138 -13.73 55.50 20.40
C HIS A 138 -14.33 54.29 21.11
N THR A 139 -13.51 53.45 21.72
CA THR A 139 -13.97 52.25 22.42
C THR A 139 -15.04 52.58 23.46
N GLY A 140 -16.15 51.83 23.41
CA GLY A 140 -17.32 51.99 24.27
C GLY A 140 -18.29 53.10 23.86
N ARG A 141 -18.03 53.85 22.77
CA ARG A 141 -18.95 54.92 22.31
C ARG A 141 -20.00 54.36 21.35
N ARG A 142 -21.23 54.81 21.55
CA ARG A 142 -22.38 54.44 20.71
C ARG A 142 -22.48 55.32 19.47
N PHE A 143 -22.76 54.69 18.35
CA PHE A 143 -22.89 55.35 17.05
C PHE A 143 -23.90 54.66 16.14
N LEU A 144 -24.37 55.40 15.16
CA LEU A 144 -25.18 54.92 14.06
C LEU A 144 -24.30 54.65 12.84
N CYS A 145 -24.47 53.48 12.23
CA CYS A 145 -23.84 53.15 10.95
C CYS A 145 -24.82 52.52 9.97
N CYS A 146 -24.41 52.40 8.72
CA CYS A 146 -25.25 51.74 7.71
C CYS A 146 -25.44 50.25 8.06
N ALA A 147 -26.68 49.75 7.99
CA ALA A 147 -27.01 48.34 8.17
C ALA A 147 -26.51 47.44 7.02
N GLU A 148 -25.99 48.01 5.92
CA GLU A 148 -25.38 47.25 4.83
C GLU A 148 -24.06 46.60 5.29
N LYS A 149 -24.02 45.27 5.31
CA LYS A 149 -22.82 44.49 5.68
C LYS A 149 -21.97 44.12 4.45
N GLU A 150 -22.55 44.12 3.25
CA GLU A 150 -21.90 43.70 2.02
C GLU A 150 -21.86 44.86 1.02
N GLY A 151 -20.69 45.50 0.85
CA GLY A 151 -20.56 46.62 -0.07
C GLY A 151 -19.36 47.52 0.19
N ARG A 152 -19.25 48.61 -0.59
CA ARG A 152 -18.29 49.69 -0.31
C ARG A 152 -18.64 50.33 1.04
N ASN A 153 -17.63 50.67 1.83
CA ASN A 153 -17.82 51.37 3.10
C ASN A 153 -18.40 52.76 2.81
N CYS A 154 -19.69 52.96 3.07
CA CYS A 154 -20.36 54.24 2.86
C CYS A 154 -19.97 55.33 3.86
N GLY A 155 -19.16 54.98 4.87
CA GLY A 155 -18.63 55.94 5.85
C GLY A 155 -19.69 56.61 6.74
N LEU A 156 -20.95 56.14 6.72
CA LEU A 156 -22.00 56.64 7.61
C LEU A 156 -21.62 56.27 9.05
N VAL A 157 -21.23 57.29 9.82
CA VAL A 157 -20.90 57.20 11.25
C VAL A 157 -21.43 58.47 11.90
N GLU A 158 -22.50 58.35 12.67
CA GLU A 158 -23.04 59.43 13.50
C GLU A 158 -22.91 59.04 14.98
N TRP A 159 -22.14 59.82 15.74
CA TRP A 159 -21.91 59.53 17.16
C TRP A 159 -23.10 59.97 18.00
N ILE A 160 -23.61 59.05 18.82
CA ILE A 160 -24.68 59.31 19.78
C ILE A 160 -24.09 59.89 21.07
N ASP A 161 -23.00 59.29 21.55
CA ASP A 161 -22.31 59.75 22.75
C ASP A 161 -21.34 60.90 22.44
N PRO A 162 -21.15 61.86 23.36
CA PRO A 162 -20.14 62.90 23.22
C PRO A 162 -18.72 62.32 23.15
N ALA A 163 -17.76 63.15 22.73
CA ALA A 163 -16.35 62.78 22.83
C ALA A 163 -15.98 62.46 24.28
N TRP A 164 -15.07 61.51 24.46
CA TRP A 164 -14.60 61.19 25.79
C TRP A 164 -13.81 62.38 26.35
N PRO A 165 -13.82 62.61 27.67
CA PRO A 165 -12.89 63.53 28.29
C PRO A 165 -11.44 63.15 27.91
N ASN A 166 -10.57 64.14 27.72
CA ASN A 166 -9.17 63.93 27.31
C ASN A 166 -8.44 62.87 28.16
N THR A 167 -8.74 62.80 29.46
CA THR A 167 -8.17 61.79 30.36
C THR A 167 -8.47 60.36 29.90
N LEU A 168 -9.71 60.11 29.47
CA LEU A 168 -10.14 58.80 28.99
C LEU A 168 -9.66 58.54 27.56
N GLU A 169 -9.66 59.54 26.67
CA GLU A 169 -9.06 59.37 25.33
C GLU A 169 -7.58 58.99 25.40
N ASN A 170 -6.82 59.62 26.31
CA ASN A 170 -5.42 59.30 26.54
C ASN A 170 -5.24 57.89 27.13
N ALA A 171 -6.10 57.49 28.08
CA ALA A 171 -6.06 56.15 28.66
C ALA A 171 -6.36 55.07 27.61
N LEU A 172 -7.42 55.26 26.81
CA LEU A 172 -7.78 54.37 25.72
C LEU A 172 -6.69 54.30 24.64
N SER A 173 -6.12 55.44 24.26
CA SER A 173 -4.98 55.49 23.33
C SER A 173 -3.81 54.62 23.83
N LYS A 174 -3.46 54.75 25.12
CA LYS A 174 -2.38 53.99 25.73
C LYS A 174 -2.69 52.50 25.81
N LEU A 175 -3.92 52.13 26.18
CA LEU A 175 -4.34 50.73 26.24
C LEU A 175 -4.31 50.07 24.87
N TRP A 176 -4.82 50.74 23.83
CA TRP A 176 -4.76 50.23 22.47
C TRP A 176 -3.33 50.12 21.96
N PHE A 177 -2.48 51.10 22.23
CA PHE A 177 -1.05 51.01 21.91
C PHE A 177 -0.39 49.78 22.56
N MET A 178 -0.63 49.56 23.86
CA MET A 178 -0.12 48.39 24.58
C MET A 178 -0.65 47.06 24.00
N TYR A 179 -1.94 47.02 23.66
CA TYR A 179 -2.58 45.85 23.06
C TYR A 179 -1.99 45.53 21.66
N GLU A 180 -1.85 46.55 20.81
CA GLU A 180 -1.29 46.39 19.46
C GLU A 180 0.19 46.03 19.50
N GLN A 181 0.95 46.59 20.44
CA GLN A 181 2.33 46.21 20.68
C GLN A 181 2.42 44.74 21.13
N SER A 182 1.69 44.35 22.17
CA SER A 182 1.66 42.96 22.64
C SER A 182 1.21 41.96 21.57
N LYS A 183 0.26 42.36 20.70
CA LYS A 183 -0.15 41.53 19.56
C LYS A 183 0.98 41.36 18.55
N ARG A 184 1.75 42.41 18.26
CA ARG A 184 2.93 42.34 17.37
C ARG A 184 4.01 41.47 17.98
N ASP A 185 4.36 41.70 19.24
CA ASP A 185 5.41 40.96 19.96
C ASP A 185 5.11 39.46 19.96
N ARG A 186 3.87 39.06 20.29
CA ARG A 186 3.45 37.65 20.19
C ARG A 186 3.55 37.07 18.78
N THR A 187 3.25 37.87 17.76
CA THR A 187 3.34 37.41 16.36
C THR A 187 4.79 37.19 15.96
N GLU A 188 5.68 38.08 16.38
CA GLU A 188 7.12 37.96 16.17
C GLU A 188 7.71 36.76 16.93
N GLU A 189 7.36 36.57 18.20
CA GLU A 189 7.74 35.39 18.97
C GLU A 189 7.24 34.10 18.34
N ASN A 190 5.99 34.05 17.87
CA ASN A 190 5.43 32.89 17.18
C ASN A 190 6.19 32.57 15.89
N LEU A 191 6.59 33.61 15.13
CA LEU A 191 7.42 33.44 13.94
C LEU A 191 8.80 32.89 14.30
N LEU A 192 9.46 33.47 15.30
CA LEU A 192 10.77 33.00 15.78
C LEU A 192 10.69 31.56 16.29
N HIS A 193 9.64 31.21 17.05
CA HIS A 193 9.41 29.84 17.52
C HIS A 193 9.17 28.88 16.35
N SER A 194 8.43 29.30 15.33
CA SER A 194 8.22 28.51 14.11
C SER A 194 9.53 28.21 13.38
N PHE A 195 10.46 29.17 13.31
CA PHE A 195 11.79 28.92 12.72
C PHE A 195 12.61 27.93 13.56
N ALA A 196 12.64 28.11 14.89
CA ALA A 196 13.35 27.20 15.78
C ALA A 196 12.81 25.76 15.70
N VAL A 197 11.49 25.58 15.63
CA VAL A 197 10.85 24.27 15.45
C VAL A 197 11.25 23.65 14.10
N HIS A 198 11.31 24.45 13.04
CA HIS A 198 11.75 23.96 11.72
C HIS A 198 13.19 23.45 11.77
N ASP A 199 14.12 24.22 12.34
CA ASP A 199 15.53 23.84 12.47
C ASP A 199 15.69 22.56 13.29
N LEU A 200 15.02 22.48 14.43
CA LEU A 200 15.03 21.26 15.28
C LEU A 200 14.43 20.06 14.56
N THR A 201 13.38 20.27 13.74
CA THR A 201 12.78 19.20 12.93
C THR A 201 13.76 18.69 11.88
N GLN A 202 14.55 19.59 11.27
CA GLN A 202 15.58 19.23 10.31
C GLN A 202 16.71 18.42 10.97
N GLU A 203 17.20 18.86 12.13
CA GLU A 203 18.22 18.11 12.89
C GLU A 203 17.70 16.74 13.34
N LYS A 204 16.44 16.65 13.80
CA LYS A 204 15.80 15.37 14.12
C LYS A 204 15.81 14.41 12.91
N LYS A 205 15.51 14.92 11.71
CA LYS A 205 15.52 14.11 10.49
C LYS A 205 16.93 13.59 10.17
N LYS A 206 17.95 14.45 10.22
CA LYS A 206 19.35 14.04 10.00
C LYS A 206 19.79 12.97 11.01
N LEU A 207 19.42 13.16 12.28
CA LEU A 207 19.75 12.20 13.33
C LEU A 207 19.04 10.87 13.10
N GLN A 208 17.78 10.89 12.67
CA GLN A 208 17.03 9.69 12.33
C GLN A 208 17.68 8.91 11.17
N GLU A 209 18.08 9.60 10.10
CA GLU A 209 18.81 8.96 8.98
C GLU A 209 20.14 8.34 9.44
N SER A 210 20.86 9.01 10.34
CA SER A 210 22.10 8.47 10.91
C SER A 210 21.86 7.24 11.79
N TYR A 211 20.75 7.21 12.52
CA TYR A 211 20.36 6.08 13.36
C TYR A 211 19.93 4.89 12.52
N GLU A 212 19.11 5.09 11.49
CA GLU A 212 18.69 4.05 10.55
C GLU A 212 19.92 3.41 9.88
N LYS A 213 20.88 4.23 9.43
CA LYS A 213 22.14 3.72 8.89
C LYS A 213 22.95 2.90 9.90
N LEU A 214 23.02 3.34 11.15
CA LEU A 214 23.73 2.59 12.19
C LEU A 214 23.07 1.23 12.45
N VAL A 215 21.74 1.16 12.44
CA VAL A 215 20.99 -0.10 12.56
C VAL A 215 21.31 -1.02 11.38
N GLU A 216 21.35 -0.51 10.15
CA GLU A 216 21.77 -1.27 8.97
C GLU A 216 23.20 -1.80 9.11
N ASP A 217 24.15 -0.97 9.54
CA ASP A 217 25.55 -1.36 9.73
C ASP A 217 25.70 -2.46 10.79
N VAL A 218 24.99 -2.35 11.93
CA VAL A 218 25.00 -3.37 13.00
C VAL A 218 24.42 -4.69 12.51
N ASN A 219 23.27 -4.65 11.82
CA ASN A 219 22.68 -5.85 11.23
C ASN A 219 23.63 -6.50 10.21
N GLY A 220 24.28 -5.71 9.37
CA GLY A 220 25.28 -6.20 8.41
C GLY A 220 26.48 -6.90 9.08
N ILE A 221 26.91 -6.42 10.25
CA ILE A 221 27.96 -7.08 11.05
C ILE A 221 27.47 -8.42 11.60
N LEU A 222 26.24 -8.48 12.13
CA LEU A 222 25.64 -9.71 12.65
C LEU A 222 25.52 -10.78 11.55
N ASP A 223 24.98 -10.42 10.38
CA ASP A 223 24.86 -11.31 9.22
C ASP A 223 26.23 -11.80 8.71
N ALA A 224 27.24 -10.91 8.73
CA ALA A 224 28.60 -11.29 8.36
C ALA A 224 29.22 -12.27 9.35
N GLN A 225 28.93 -12.12 10.65
CA GLN A 225 29.41 -13.03 11.69
C GLN A 225 28.74 -14.40 11.59
N GLU A 226 27.44 -14.45 11.33
CA GLU A 226 26.71 -15.70 11.12
C GLU A 226 27.24 -16.47 9.91
N ARG A 227 27.43 -15.80 8.77
CA ARG A 227 28.02 -16.41 7.57
C ARG A 227 29.43 -16.96 7.82
N ARG A 228 30.27 -16.24 8.58
CA ARG A 228 31.61 -16.74 8.95
C ARG A 228 31.51 -18.01 9.79
N ALA A 229 30.63 -18.02 10.79
CA ALA A 229 30.41 -19.21 11.64
C ALA A 229 29.88 -20.40 10.82
N GLU A 230 29.02 -20.17 9.84
CA GLU A 230 28.53 -21.23 8.95
C GLU A 230 29.64 -21.81 8.06
N VAL A 231 30.50 -20.96 7.50
CA VAL A 231 31.66 -21.41 6.71
C VAL A 231 32.61 -22.24 7.55
N GLU A 232 32.89 -21.82 8.80
CA GLU A 232 33.72 -22.60 9.73
C GLU A 232 33.11 -23.98 10.03
N ARG A 233 31.80 -24.05 10.28
CA ARG A 233 31.11 -25.33 10.48
C ARG A 233 31.25 -26.24 9.26
N LYS A 234 30.99 -25.71 8.06
CA LYS A 234 31.13 -26.46 6.81
C LYS A 234 32.56 -26.94 6.59
N TYR A 235 33.56 -26.11 6.86
CA TYR A 235 34.96 -26.49 6.74
C TYR A 235 35.31 -27.69 7.64
N VAL A 236 34.88 -27.66 8.91
CA VAL A 236 35.09 -28.76 9.85
C VAL A 236 34.38 -30.04 9.39
N GLU A 237 33.15 -29.94 8.88
CA GLU A 237 32.42 -31.08 8.33
C GLU A 237 33.11 -31.67 7.10
N THR A 238 33.57 -30.82 6.17
CA THR A 238 34.30 -31.28 4.98
C THR A 238 35.61 -31.99 5.33
N ASN A 239 36.36 -31.50 6.33
CA ASN A 239 37.58 -32.16 6.78
C ASN A 239 37.28 -33.54 7.40
N LYS A 240 36.25 -33.63 8.25
CA LYS A 240 35.81 -34.93 8.82
C LYS A 240 35.37 -35.90 7.73
N LEU A 241 34.66 -35.42 6.72
CA LEU A 241 34.21 -36.26 5.61
C LEU A 241 35.40 -36.74 4.77
N GLN A 242 36.39 -35.87 4.54
CA GLN A 242 37.62 -36.21 3.85
C GLN A 242 38.43 -37.29 4.58
N GLU A 243 38.59 -37.16 5.91
CA GLU A 243 39.24 -38.18 6.74
C GLU A 243 38.54 -39.54 6.64
N LYS A 244 37.20 -39.54 6.68
CA LYS A 244 36.40 -40.76 6.48
C LYS A 244 36.58 -41.35 5.08
N TYR A 245 36.61 -40.50 4.04
CA TYR A 245 36.84 -40.94 2.67
C TYR A 245 38.20 -41.60 2.51
N ASP A 246 39.26 -40.99 3.04
CA ASP A 246 40.62 -41.53 2.98
C ASP A 246 40.74 -42.86 3.74
N MET A 247 40.03 -43.00 4.88
CA MET A 247 39.94 -44.27 5.61
C MET A 247 39.29 -45.37 4.76
N VAL A 248 38.12 -45.11 4.16
CA VAL A 248 37.42 -46.08 3.31
C VAL A 248 38.27 -46.45 2.09
N LYS A 249 38.94 -45.47 1.46
CA LYS A 249 39.85 -45.71 0.34
C LYS A 249 41.00 -46.64 0.72
N ASN A 250 41.60 -46.45 1.90
CA ASN A 250 42.67 -47.30 2.40
C ASN A 250 42.17 -48.71 2.74
N LEU A 251 40.98 -48.84 3.33
CA LEU A 251 40.34 -50.13 3.60
C LEU A 251 40.05 -50.90 2.31
N ALA A 252 39.51 -50.24 1.30
CA ALA A 252 39.25 -50.85 -0.02
C ALA A 252 40.56 -51.33 -0.68
N ALA A 253 41.63 -50.54 -0.61
CA ALA A 253 42.95 -50.93 -1.10
C ALA A 253 43.51 -52.16 -0.35
N ALA A 254 43.35 -52.20 0.97
CA ALA A 254 43.74 -53.34 1.78
C ALA A 254 42.93 -54.60 1.45
N GLN A 255 41.60 -54.49 1.32
CA GLN A 255 40.73 -55.57 0.88
C GLN A 255 41.15 -56.10 -0.50
N ALA A 256 41.42 -55.23 -1.47
CA ALA A 256 41.89 -55.64 -2.79
C ALA A 256 43.22 -56.41 -2.73
N ASN A 257 44.13 -56.03 -1.82
CA ASN A 257 45.38 -56.76 -1.58
C ASN A 257 45.12 -58.16 -0.99
N VAL A 258 44.24 -58.26 0.01
CA VAL A 258 43.87 -59.55 0.61
C VAL A 258 43.24 -60.48 -0.44
N ILE A 259 42.29 -59.98 -1.22
CA ILE A 259 41.65 -60.74 -2.32
C ILE A 259 42.70 -61.22 -3.31
N ARG A 260 43.65 -60.36 -3.72
CA ARG A 260 44.72 -60.75 -4.65
C ARG A 260 45.61 -61.85 -4.08
N ASN A 261 45.99 -61.74 -2.81
CA ASN A 261 46.81 -62.73 -2.13
C ASN A 261 46.08 -64.08 -2.01
N MET A 262 44.79 -64.06 -1.67
CA MET A 262 43.95 -65.27 -1.63
C MET A 262 43.82 -65.90 -3.01
N LYS A 263 43.58 -65.10 -4.07
CA LYS A 263 43.54 -65.61 -5.46
C LYS A 263 44.85 -66.26 -5.89
N LEU A 264 46.00 -65.68 -5.53
CA LEU A 264 47.31 -66.27 -5.80
C LEU A 264 47.51 -67.58 -5.05
N LYS A 265 47.14 -67.65 -3.77
CA LYS A 265 47.21 -68.87 -2.97
C LYS A 265 46.31 -69.97 -3.53
N LEU A 266 45.08 -69.64 -3.91
CA LEU A 266 44.15 -70.58 -4.56
C LEU A 266 44.69 -71.06 -5.91
N ALA A 267 45.33 -70.20 -6.70
CA ALA A 267 45.95 -70.60 -7.96
C ALA A 267 47.12 -71.57 -7.75
N GLU A 268 47.91 -71.40 -6.68
CA GLU A 268 49.00 -72.30 -6.33
C GLU A 268 48.47 -73.66 -5.84
N GLU A 269 47.49 -73.66 -4.93
CA GLU A 269 46.85 -74.90 -4.49
C GLU A 269 46.19 -75.65 -5.66
N ARG A 270 45.55 -74.93 -6.60
CA ARG A 270 45.03 -75.53 -7.84
C ARG A 270 46.12 -76.20 -8.67
N LYS A 271 47.30 -75.59 -8.83
CA LYS A 271 48.43 -76.20 -9.57
C LYS A 271 48.96 -77.45 -8.86
N ASN A 272 49.10 -77.40 -7.54
CA ASN A 272 49.58 -78.53 -6.76
C ASN A 272 48.61 -79.71 -6.83
N LEU A 273 47.30 -79.45 -6.68
CA LEU A 273 46.28 -80.49 -6.87
C LEU A 273 46.28 -81.03 -8.30
N GLN A 274 46.47 -80.17 -9.31
CA GLN A 274 46.58 -80.60 -10.69
C GLN A 274 47.77 -81.56 -10.90
N SER A 275 48.93 -81.28 -10.28
CA SER A 275 50.07 -82.20 -10.37
C SER A 275 49.77 -83.56 -9.74
N HIS A 276 49.10 -83.59 -8.58
CA HIS A 276 48.69 -84.83 -7.93
C HIS A 276 47.69 -85.62 -8.78
N ILE A 277 46.75 -84.94 -9.46
CA ILE A 277 45.83 -85.57 -10.41
C ILE A 277 46.59 -86.20 -11.58
N ASP A 278 47.57 -85.49 -12.15
CA ASP A 278 48.34 -85.99 -13.30
C ASP A 278 49.22 -87.19 -12.91
N GLU A 279 49.78 -87.18 -11.70
CA GLU A 279 50.56 -88.29 -11.15
C GLU A 279 49.68 -89.53 -10.90
N LEU A 280 48.50 -89.34 -10.29
CA LEU A 280 47.51 -90.41 -10.14
C LEU A 280 47.08 -90.96 -11.50
N LYS A 281 46.79 -90.12 -12.49
CA LYS A 281 46.47 -90.56 -13.87
C LYS A 281 47.57 -91.42 -14.47
N LYS A 282 48.84 -91.07 -14.26
CA LYS A 282 49.97 -91.88 -14.72
C LYS A 282 49.96 -93.27 -14.06
N THR A 283 49.75 -93.35 -12.75
CA THR A 283 49.67 -94.65 -12.05
C THR A 283 48.48 -95.49 -12.50
N VAL A 284 47.34 -94.84 -12.78
CA VAL A 284 46.14 -95.49 -13.34
C VAL A 284 46.45 -96.04 -14.72
N GLU A 285 47.09 -95.26 -15.59
CA GLU A 285 47.46 -95.71 -16.94
C GLU A 285 48.46 -96.88 -16.89
N GLU A 286 49.46 -96.81 -16.01
CA GLU A 286 50.38 -97.93 -15.75
C GLU A 286 49.64 -99.18 -15.24
N SER A 287 48.65 -99.01 -14.36
CA SER A 287 47.81 -100.10 -13.88
C SER A 287 46.88 -100.66 -14.97
N ASN A 288 46.39 -99.81 -15.88
CA ASN A 288 45.55 -100.18 -17.02
C ASN A 288 46.37 -100.96 -18.06
N VAL A 289 47.61 -100.54 -18.37
CA VAL A 289 48.54 -101.33 -19.21
C VAL A 289 48.84 -102.68 -18.57
N LYS A 290 49.03 -102.75 -17.25
CA LYS A 290 49.16 -104.04 -16.53
C LYS A 290 47.89 -104.87 -16.62
N LEU A 291 46.71 -104.26 -16.49
CA LEU A 291 45.40 -104.90 -16.65
C LEU A 291 45.17 -105.40 -18.07
N GLN A 292 45.58 -104.64 -19.09
CA GLN A 292 45.57 -105.06 -20.50
C GLN A 292 46.54 -106.21 -20.74
N GLY A 293 47.72 -106.21 -20.10
CA GLY A 293 48.65 -107.34 -20.10
C GLY A 293 48.06 -108.61 -19.47
N VAL A 294 47.32 -108.47 -18.37
CA VAL A 294 46.57 -109.59 -17.75
C VAL A 294 45.37 -110.00 -18.60
N LYS A 295 44.67 -109.04 -19.23
CA LYS A 295 43.54 -109.28 -20.15
C LYS A 295 43.99 -110.04 -21.41
N ALA A 296 45.21 -109.79 -21.90
CA ALA A 296 45.84 -110.51 -23.00
C ALA A 296 46.26 -111.95 -22.64
N ILE A 297 46.41 -112.27 -21.35
CA ILE A 297 46.70 -113.64 -20.87
C ILE A 297 45.40 -114.45 -20.70
N ILE A 298 44.27 -113.80 -20.44
CA ILE A 298 43.01 -114.48 -20.09
C ILE A 298 42.12 -114.73 -21.31
N ASN A 299 42.11 -113.88 -22.35
CA ASN A 299 41.15 -114.04 -23.45
C ASN A 299 41.80 -114.10 -24.84
N GLY A 300 41.81 -115.31 -25.39
CA GLY A 300 41.34 -115.47 -26.76
C GLY A 300 39.81 -115.28 -26.79
N SER A 301 39.34 -114.58 -27.82
CA SER A 301 37.95 -114.44 -28.29
C SER A 301 37.00 -113.41 -27.63
N ALA A 302 36.20 -112.83 -28.55
CA ALA A 302 34.89 -112.17 -28.45
C ALA A 302 34.78 -110.68 -28.01
N ALA A 303 34.60 -109.84 -29.03
CA ALA A 303 33.44 -108.98 -29.34
C ALA A 303 32.61 -108.27 -28.23
N ASP A 304 32.37 -106.98 -28.54
CA ASP A 304 31.21 -106.10 -28.31
C ASP A 304 30.70 -105.81 -26.88
N ASP A 305 30.62 -104.52 -26.52
CA ASP A 305 29.33 -103.85 -26.30
C ASP A 305 29.44 -102.34 -26.00
N GLU A 306 28.35 -101.66 -26.34
CA GLU A 306 28.09 -100.23 -26.49
C GLU A 306 27.86 -99.40 -25.18
N LEU A 307 28.28 -98.11 -25.26
CA LEU A 307 27.56 -96.85 -24.86
C LEU A 307 27.05 -96.66 -23.39
N PRO A 308 26.46 -95.49 -23.02
CA PRO A 308 27.05 -94.14 -22.91
C PRO A 308 26.76 -93.49 -21.53
N ALA A 309 27.41 -92.36 -21.20
CA ALA A 309 26.84 -91.44 -20.20
C ALA A 309 27.17 -89.97 -20.51
N HIS A 310 26.09 -89.23 -20.70
CA HIS A 310 25.94 -87.80 -20.91
C HIS A 310 26.33 -86.98 -19.66
N VAL A 311 26.76 -85.74 -19.92
CA VAL A 311 26.34 -84.48 -19.26
C VAL A 311 26.59 -84.34 -17.75
N LEU A 312 27.35 -83.30 -17.36
CA LEU A 312 26.80 -82.14 -16.65
C LEU A 312 27.69 -80.92 -16.90
N CYS A 313 27.15 -80.03 -17.73
CA CYS A 313 27.41 -78.60 -17.65
C CYS A 313 26.94 -78.12 -16.27
N GLY A 314 27.71 -77.27 -15.62
CA GLY A 314 27.38 -76.78 -14.28
C GLY A 314 28.44 -75.84 -13.77
N GLY A 315 28.76 -74.80 -14.55
CA GLY A 315 29.25 -73.58 -13.93
C GLY A 315 28.11 -73.05 -13.07
N ALA A 316 28.17 -73.29 -11.76
CA ALA A 316 27.49 -72.44 -10.81
C ALA A 316 28.21 -71.10 -10.89
N ALA A 317 27.69 -70.19 -11.73
CA ALA A 317 27.90 -68.79 -11.49
C ALA A 317 27.30 -68.54 -10.10
N GLU A 318 28.19 -68.17 -9.19
CA GLU A 318 27.90 -67.69 -7.85
C GLU A 318 26.73 -66.71 -7.90
N VAL A 319 25.83 -66.85 -6.91
CA VAL A 319 24.99 -65.78 -6.33
C VAL A 319 25.05 -64.48 -7.12
N ALA A 320 24.08 -64.25 -8.00
CA ALA A 320 23.99 -63.00 -8.74
C ALA A 320 23.58 -61.90 -7.76
N LEU A 321 24.58 -61.25 -7.16
CA LEU A 321 24.43 -60.15 -6.20
C LEU A 321 23.78 -58.88 -6.80
N PHE A 322 23.45 -58.90 -8.10
CA PHE A 322 22.98 -57.76 -8.87
C PHE A 322 22.05 -58.23 -9.99
N PHE A 323 20.78 -57.84 -9.94
CA PHE A 323 19.82 -58.03 -11.04
C PHE A 323 19.60 -56.68 -11.75
N ALA A 324 20.05 -56.59 -13.00
CA ALA A 324 19.87 -55.38 -13.79
C ALA A 324 19.55 -55.67 -15.27
N GLY A 325 18.39 -55.19 -15.72
CA GLY A 325 17.94 -55.27 -17.11
C GLY A 325 16.56 -54.62 -17.30
N PRO A 326 16.25 -54.05 -18.48
CA PRO A 326 14.92 -53.51 -18.76
C PRO A 326 13.88 -54.65 -18.81
N GLY A 327 12.79 -54.54 -18.04
CA GLY A 327 11.71 -55.53 -18.05
C GLY A 327 12.02 -56.88 -17.41
N ALA A 328 13.04 -56.96 -16.54
CA ALA A 328 13.39 -58.22 -15.88
C ALA A 328 12.35 -58.61 -14.82
N VAL A 329 12.00 -59.90 -14.78
CA VAL A 329 11.18 -60.51 -13.74
C VAL A 329 12.05 -61.53 -13.00
N ALA A 330 12.21 -61.40 -11.68
CA ALA A 330 13.07 -62.26 -10.88
C ALA A 330 12.45 -62.57 -9.51
N GLU A 331 12.51 -63.84 -9.11
CA GLU A 331 12.18 -64.34 -7.78
C GLU A 331 13.50 -64.79 -7.12
N ALA A 332 13.85 -64.25 -5.94
CA ALA A 332 15.08 -64.61 -5.23
C ALA A 332 14.93 -64.50 -3.72
N GLU A 333 15.46 -65.47 -2.97
CA GLU A 333 15.39 -65.48 -1.50
C GLU A 333 16.27 -64.39 -0.87
N ASP A 334 17.49 -64.14 -1.41
CA ASP A 334 18.43 -63.11 -0.92
C ASP A 334 19.05 -62.30 -2.08
N ALA A 335 18.78 -60.99 -2.17
CA ALA A 335 19.38 -60.11 -3.20
C ALA A 335 19.76 -58.72 -2.69
N LEU A 336 20.98 -58.26 -3.03
CA LEU A 336 21.56 -57.01 -2.48
C LEU A 336 21.22 -55.76 -3.31
N PHE A 337 20.89 -55.89 -4.61
CA PHE A 337 20.59 -54.76 -5.49
C PHE A 337 19.71 -55.15 -6.70
N PHE A 338 18.58 -54.46 -6.88
CA PHE A 338 17.73 -54.52 -8.08
C PHE A 338 17.73 -53.17 -8.81
N GLY A 339 17.98 -53.18 -10.13
CA GLY A 339 18.00 -51.94 -10.90
C GLY A 339 17.79 -52.10 -12.41
N GLY A 340 16.72 -51.51 -12.93
CA GLY A 340 16.46 -51.33 -14.35
C GLY A 340 15.07 -50.70 -14.56
N PRO A 341 14.80 -50.06 -15.70
CA PRO A 341 13.46 -49.56 -16.00
C PRO A 341 12.49 -50.72 -16.22
N GLY A 342 11.40 -50.74 -15.45
CA GLY A 342 10.30 -51.73 -15.59
C GLY A 342 10.56 -53.11 -14.97
N VAL A 343 11.37 -53.20 -13.92
CA VAL A 343 11.65 -54.46 -13.20
C VAL A 343 10.49 -54.82 -12.27
N VAL A 344 10.10 -56.09 -12.25
CA VAL A 344 9.14 -56.68 -11.30
C VAL A 344 9.87 -57.78 -10.51
N ALA A 345 9.93 -57.67 -9.19
CA ALA A 345 10.66 -58.65 -8.37
C ALA A 345 9.93 -58.97 -7.06
N GLU A 346 9.96 -60.24 -6.68
CA GLU A 346 9.53 -60.74 -5.36
C GLU A 346 10.78 -61.25 -4.62
N ALA A 347 11.04 -60.72 -3.41
CA ALA A 347 12.18 -61.14 -2.58
C ALA A 347 11.85 -61.00 -1.09
N GLU A 348 12.27 -61.96 -0.25
CA GLU A 348 11.99 -61.93 1.20
C GLU A 348 12.85 -60.86 1.93
N GLU A 349 14.15 -60.74 1.63
CA GLU A 349 15.04 -59.70 2.17
C GLU A 349 15.84 -58.94 1.08
N ALA A 350 15.70 -57.60 1.01
CA ALA A 350 16.42 -56.78 0.03
C ALA A 350 16.89 -55.42 0.57
N LEU A 351 18.17 -55.06 0.32
CA LEU A 351 18.79 -53.88 0.96
C LEU A 351 18.61 -52.57 0.17
N PHE A 352 18.51 -52.62 -1.17
CA PHE A 352 18.36 -51.44 -2.04
C PHE A 352 17.56 -51.72 -3.34
N PHE A 353 16.50 -50.92 -3.58
CA PHE A 353 15.83 -50.80 -4.88
C PHE A 353 16.11 -49.43 -5.50
N ALA A 354 16.70 -49.41 -6.71
CA ALA A 354 17.05 -48.15 -7.37
C ALA A 354 16.83 -48.20 -8.89
N SER A 355 15.68 -47.71 -9.36
CA SER A 355 15.41 -47.34 -10.77
C SER A 355 14.04 -46.66 -10.96
N PRO A 356 13.79 -46.01 -12.12
CA PRO A 356 12.45 -45.52 -12.47
C PRO A 356 11.50 -46.70 -12.76
N SER A 357 10.31 -46.68 -12.15
CA SER A 357 9.22 -47.64 -12.42
C SER A 357 9.48 -49.10 -12.00
N VAL A 358 9.87 -49.34 -10.75
CA VAL A 358 9.95 -50.68 -10.15
C VAL A 358 8.65 -51.01 -9.42
N ILE A 359 8.15 -52.23 -9.59
CA ILE A 359 7.05 -52.82 -8.79
C ILE A 359 7.66 -54.00 -8.04
N ALA A 360 7.71 -53.95 -6.72
CA ALA A 360 8.33 -55.01 -5.91
C ALA A 360 7.50 -55.33 -4.66
N GLU A 361 7.48 -56.61 -4.30
CA GLU A 361 6.93 -57.15 -3.04
C GLU A 361 8.11 -57.67 -2.21
N ALA A 362 8.31 -57.12 -1.00
CA ALA A 362 9.35 -57.56 -0.08
C ALA A 362 8.92 -57.39 1.38
N GLU A 363 9.24 -58.37 2.23
CA GLU A 363 8.83 -58.39 3.64
C GLU A 363 9.73 -57.49 4.51
N GLU A 364 11.04 -57.38 4.23
CA GLU A 364 11.94 -56.40 4.86
C GLU A 364 12.84 -55.69 3.83
N ALA A 365 12.61 -54.38 3.60
CA ALA A 365 13.43 -53.56 2.70
C ALA A 365 13.84 -52.21 3.31
N LEU A 366 15.15 -51.87 3.20
CA LEU A 366 15.73 -50.70 3.89
C LEU A 366 15.68 -49.38 3.11
N PHE A 367 15.70 -49.39 1.76
CA PHE A 367 15.68 -48.16 0.94
C PHE A 367 15.04 -48.34 -0.44
N PHE A 368 14.00 -47.55 -0.74
CA PHE A 368 13.43 -47.35 -2.08
C PHE A 368 13.81 -45.98 -2.63
N THR A 369 14.42 -45.93 -3.82
CA THR A 369 14.72 -44.65 -4.48
C THR A 369 14.40 -44.69 -5.98
N GLY A 370 13.49 -43.81 -6.43
CA GLY A 370 13.16 -43.67 -7.84
C GLY A 370 11.83 -42.94 -8.07
N PRO A 371 11.70 -42.15 -9.16
CA PRO A 371 10.42 -41.57 -9.54
C PRO A 371 9.44 -42.69 -9.96
N GLY A 372 8.26 -42.76 -9.34
CA GLY A 372 7.18 -43.67 -9.73
C GLY A 372 7.28 -45.11 -9.21
N ALA A 373 8.02 -45.34 -8.12
CA ALA A 373 7.99 -46.62 -7.40
C ALA A 373 6.65 -46.81 -6.66
N VAL A 374 6.12 -48.04 -6.66
CA VAL A 374 4.93 -48.45 -5.92
C VAL A 374 5.30 -49.67 -5.08
N ALA A 375 5.09 -49.61 -3.76
CA ALA A 375 5.33 -50.68 -2.81
C ALA A 375 4.13 -50.79 -1.85
N GLU A 376 3.78 -52.01 -1.43
CA GLU A 376 2.89 -52.26 -0.28
C GLU A 376 3.78 -52.52 0.95
N GLU A 377 3.52 -51.86 2.08
CA GLU A 377 4.47 -51.70 3.20
C GLU A 377 3.87 -52.29 4.49
N GLU A 378 4.58 -53.21 5.16
CA GLU A 378 4.31 -53.54 6.58
C GLU A 378 5.33 -52.92 7.56
N ASP A 379 6.57 -52.58 7.16
CA ASP A 379 7.51 -51.78 7.97
C ASP A 379 8.70 -51.25 7.13
N ALA A 380 8.73 -49.97 6.69
CA ALA A 380 9.94 -49.37 6.08
C ALA A 380 10.39 -48.05 6.75
N LEU A 381 11.72 -47.84 6.78
CA LEU A 381 12.36 -46.83 7.63
C LEU A 381 12.61 -45.46 6.96
N CYS A 382 12.47 -45.31 5.63
CA CYS A 382 12.56 -44.02 4.91
C CYS A 382 12.10 -44.10 3.44
N ALA A 383 11.06 -43.33 3.06
CA ALA A 383 10.64 -43.13 1.67
C ALA A 383 10.97 -41.72 1.14
N GLY A 384 11.70 -41.63 0.03
CA GLY A 384 12.01 -40.37 -0.65
C GLY A 384 11.14 -40.15 -1.89
N ALA A 385 10.23 -39.17 -1.80
CA ALA A 385 9.34 -38.64 -2.84
C ALA A 385 8.34 -39.64 -3.47
N VAL A 386 7.24 -39.91 -2.76
CA VAL A 386 6.08 -40.64 -3.29
C VAL A 386 4.94 -39.65 -3.62
N ALA A 387 4.39 -39.77 -4.83
CA ALA A 387 3.10 -39.19 -5.17
C ALA A 387 2.01 -40.13 -4.61
N ALA A 388 1.32 -39.68 -3.55
CA ALA A 388 0.19 -40.40 -2.97
C ALA A 388 -1.04 -40.33 -3.90
N ALA A 389 -1.77 -41.44 -4.02
CA ALA A 389 -3.13 -41.50 -4.59
C ALA A 389 -4.09 -42.10 -3.53
N PRO A 390 -5.38 -41.74 -3.55
CA PRO A 390 -6.15 -41.47 -2.33
C PRO A 390 -7.00 -42.65 -1.86
N ALA A 391 -7.22 -42.73 -0.55
CA ALA A 391 -8.34 -43.45 0.05
C ALA A 391 -9.15 -42.48 0.95
N ALA A 392 -10.48 -42.64 0.89
CA ALA A 392 -11.50 -41.68 1.26
C ALA A 392 -11.98 -41.75 2.72
N GLU A 393 -12.60 -40.65 3.17
CA GLU A 393 -13.60 -40.49 4.26
C GLU A 393 -13.12 -40.72 5.72
N GLU A 394 -13.41 -39.91 6.77
CA GLU A 394 -14.46 -38.93 7.07
C GLU A 394 -13.99 -37.82 8.06
N ASP A 395 -14.50 -36.60 7.85
CA ASP A 395 -15.09 -35.61 8.77
C ASP A 395 -14.50 -35.13 10.14
N LEU A 396 -14.78 -33.81 10.34
CA LEU A 396 -15.06 -33.06 11.59
C LEU A 396 -13.92 -32.43 12.44
N LEU A 397 -13.67 -31.11 12.23
CA LEU A 397 -14.10 -29.97 13.08
C LEU A 397 -13.13 -28.76 13.17
N ALA A 398 -13.73 -27.57 12.95
CA ALA A 398 -13.43 -26.22 13.47
C ALA A 398 -12.11 -25.54 13.07
N GLY A 399 -12.06 -24.30 12.54
CA GLY A 399 -13.04 -23.23 12.46
C GLY A 399 -12.62 -22.00 13.29
N VAL A 400 -12.43 -20.87 12.60
CA VAL A 400 -12.39 -19.47 13.07
C VAL A 400 -11.01 -18.81 13.28
N ALA A 401 -10.67 -17.96 12.31
CA ALA A 401 -9.84 -16.77 12.46
C ALA A 401 -10.73 -15.53 12.34
N ALA A 402 -10.64 -14.57 13.28
CA ALA A 402 -11.08 -13.19 13.11
C ALA A 402 -10.49 -12.24 14.19
N SER A 403 -9.71 -11.26 13.71
CA SER A 403 -9.61 -9.84 14.10
C SER A 403 -9.55 -9.37 15.58
N GLY A 404 -8.56 -8.51 15.85
CA GLY A 404 -8.56 -7.43 16.86
C GLY A 404 -7.17 -6.75 16.86
N SER A 405 -6.98 -5.43 16.90
CA SER A 405 -7.82 -4.23 16.97
C SER A 405 -7.05 -3.06 16.34
#